data_AF-A2DD00-F1
#
_entry.id   AF-A2DD00-F1
#
_cell.length_a   1.000
_cell.length_b   1.000
_cell.length_c   1.000
_cell.angle_alpha   90.00
_cell.angle_beta   90.00
_cell.angle_gamma   90.00
#
_symmetry.space_group_name_H-M   'P 1'
#
loop_
_entity.id
_entity.type
_entity.pdbx_description
1 polymer ?
#
loop_
_entity_poly.entity_id
_entity_poly.type
_entity_poly.pdbx_seq_one_letter_code
_entity_poly.pdbx_strand_id
1 'polypeptide(L)'
;MDDPIFEFINCPMIKEEAERQESATEEKISDEKYEIIYQRLQNEKEVFGKVIMSPLNNYTGYMWEQDGDLITIKYSSPYDLVEKEIEINENSIDTQFLAGIWYDKVKQHEYKINGRQITITLQVEGFWPILIRGGNMDIHSAFQLSNYCEDIGMHEEGLILLKYSAMRYHPQAPLALAALALQKQNTQEALYWYSRCETTRTSKQLILRVAMLLLDFGTYEAFIAENLLIQLVPSGMSEALYYLGYLHMKHPGDFIGSDSLVIEYFTQAANNGNLQAMDTLGKCYLNGICVEKDVEKGTELLKKAGELAMKLIQENHEENENDEEIEEEEVPEKISKAKELLIDTSISLGIAAAVGFGTVFLFRKFFGK
;
A
#
# COMPACT_ATOMS: atom_id res chain seq x y z
N MET A 1 9.47 -1.25 26.02
CA MET A 1 8.36 -1.53 25.11
C MET A 1 8.98 -1.63 23.75
N ASP A 2 8.99 -2.85 23.23
CA ASP A 2 9.54 -3.17 21.92
C ASP A 2 8.73 -2.43 20.85
N ASP A 3 9.41 -1.94 19.81
CA ASP A 3 8.79 -1.19 18.73
C ASP A 3 7.80 -2.11 17.96
N PRO A 4 6.49 -1.82 17.95
CA PRO A 4 5.48 -2.61 17.23
C PRO A 4 5.82 -2.89 15.76
N ILE A 5 6.49 -1.94 15.10
CA ILE A 5 6.93 -2.12 13.71
C ILE A 5 8.09 -3.12 13.65
N PHE A 6 8.99 -3.08 14.64
CA PHE A 6 10.05 -4.07 14.77
C PHE A 6 9.49 -5.47 15.05
N GLU A 7 8.48 -5.60 15.91
CA GLU A 7 7.78 -6.87 16.15
C GLU A 7 7.13 -7.40 14.88
N PHE A 8 6.41 -6.54 14.15
CA PHE A 8 5.82 -6.88 12.86
C PHE A 8 6.85 -7.44 11.88
N ILE A 9 7.94 -6.70 11.62
CA ILE A 9 9.00 -7.12 10.68
C ILE A 9 9.62 -8.48 11.09
N ASN A 10 9.66 -8.77 12.39
CA ASN A 10 10.24 -10.00 12.93
C ASN A 10 9.25 -11.13 13.15
N CYS A 11 7.98 -10.95 12.76
CA CYS A 11 6.92 -11.93 12.87
C CYS A 11 7.35 -13.26 12.19
N PRO A 12 7.19 -14.42 12.85
CA PRO A 12 7.59 -15.72 12.29
C PRO A 12 7.02 -16.00 10.91
N MET A 13 5.73 -15.68 10.69
CA MET A 13 5.08 -15.86 9.38
C MET A 13 5.77 -15.05 8.27
N ILE A 14 6.24 -13.84 8.57
CA ILE A 14 6.96 -13.01 7.60
C ILE A 14 8.34 -13.61 7.30
N LYS A 15 9.01 -14.18 8.31
CA LYS A 15 10.29 -14.87 8.13
C LYS A 15 10.16 -16.11 7.26
N GLU A 16 9.12 -16.91 7.47
CA GLU A 16 8.83 -18.08 6.63
C GLU A 16 8.54 -17.68 5.18
N GLU A 17 7.80 -16.59 4.96
CA GLU A 17 7.55 -16.07 3.62
C GLU A 17 8.81 -15.49 2.99
N ALA A 18 9.69 -14.87 3.79
CA ALA A 18 10.99 -14.39 3.31
C ALA A 18 11.84 -15.52 2.73
N GLU A 19 11.92 -16.67 3.41
CA GLU A 19 12.65 -17.84 2.93
C GLU A 19 12.11 -18.34 1.58
N ARG A 20 10.77 -18.35 1.40
CA ARG A 20 10.14 -18.72 0.13
C ARG A 20 10.50 -17.74 -0.98
N GLN A 21 10.38 -16.44 -0.72
CA GLN A 21 10.64 -15.42 -1.74
C GLN A 21 12.12 -15.35 -2.10
N GLU A 22 13.03 -15.49 -1.14
CA GLU A 22 14.47 -15.51 -1.39
C GLU A 22 14.88 -16.71 -2.25
N SER A 23 14.30 -17.90 -2.00
CA SER A 23 14.54 -19.08 -2.83
C SER A 23 14.03 -18.91 -4.27
N ALA A 24 12.93 -18.16 -4.47
CA ALA A 24 12.37 -17.88 -5.80
C ALA A 24 13.16 -16.80 -6.56
N THR A 25 13.89 -15.92 -5.88
CA THR A 25 14.62 -14.81 -6.51
C THR A 25 15.92 -15.19 -7.21
N GLU A 26 16.30 -16.47 -7.21
CA GLU A 26 17.35 -16.96 -8.11
C GLU A 26 16.90 -16.99 -9.58
N GLU A 27 15.59 -16.87 -9.83
CA GLU A 27 15.05 -16.77 -11.18
C GLU A 27 15.56 -15.51 -11.89
N LYS A 28 16.05 -15.72 -13.12
CA LYS A 28 16.52 -14.66 -14.01
C LYS A 28 15.74 -14.72 -15.31
N ILE A 29 15.54 -13.57 -15.94
CA ILE A 29 15.10 -13.52 -17.33
C ILE A 29 16.17 -14.21 -18.18
N SER A 30 15.75 -15.10 -19.08
CA SER A 30 16.66 -15.69 -20.06
C SER A 30 17.16 -14.63 -21.03
N ASP A 31 18.39 -14.75 -21.51
CA ASP A 31 18.99 -13.81 -22.46
C ASP A 31 18.10 -13.60 -23.72
N GLU A 32 17.44 -14.67 -24.18
CA GLU A 32 16.50 -14.62 -25.31
C GLU A 32 15.27 -13.74 -25.02
N LYS A 33 14.61 -13.95 -23.88
CA LYS A 33 13.45 -13.15 -23.46
C LYS A 33 13.85 -11.70 -23.22
N TYR A 34 15.03 -11.49 -22.64
CA TYR A 34 15.59 -10.16 -22.43
C TYR A 34 15.77 -9.42 -23.76
N GLU A 35 16.35 -10.09 -24.76
CA GLU A 35 16.54 -9.49 -26.09
C GLU A 35 15.20 -9.16 -26.77
N ILE A 36 14.16 -9.99 -26.60
CA ILE A 36 12.81 -9.68 -27.10
C ILE A 36 12.27 -8.40 -26.47
N ILE A 37 12.36 -8.26 -25.14
CA ILE A 37 11.92 -7.06 -24.42
C ILE A 37 12.68 -5.84 -24.95
N TYR A 38 14.01 -5.96 -25.08
CA TYR A 38 14.87 -4.89 -25.56
C TYR A 38 14.52 -4.45 -26.99
N GLN A 39 14.32 -5.39 -27.91
CA GLN A 39 13.96 -5.09 -29.30
C GLN A 39 12.59 -4.41 -29.40
N ARG A 40 11.61 -4.80 -28.58
CA ARG A 40 10.30 -4.12 -28.51
C ARG A 40 10.43 -2.70 -27.96
N LEU A 41 11.18 -2.54 -26.87
CA LEU A 41 11.41 -1.25 -26.23
C LEU A 41 12.06 -0.24 -27.20
N GLN A 42 12.96 -0.70 -28.06
CA GLN A 42 13.58 0.12 -29.11
C GLN A 42 12.58 0.60 -30.19
N ASN A 43 11.55 -0.20 -30.49
CA ASN A 43 10.52 0.15 -31.46
C ASN A 43 9.44 1.08 -30.90
N GLU A 44 9.20 1.04 -29.58
CA GLU A 44 8.09 1.74 -28.92
C GLU A 44 8.53 2.93 -28.04
N LYS A 45 9.81 3.32 -28.11
CA LYS A 45 10.43 4.34 -27.24
C LYS A 45 9.73 5.70 -27.19
N GLU A 46 8.91 6.06 -28.18
CA GLU A 46 8.14 7.31 -28.19
C GLU A 46 6.88 7.26 -27.31
N VAL A 47 6.34 6.06 -27.05
CA VAL A 47 5.15 5.85 -26.21
C VAL A 47 5.50 5.88 -24.72
N PHE A 48 6.73 5.49 -24.37
CA PHE A 48 7.21 5.41 -22.97
C PHE A 48 7.68 6.76 -22.38
N GLY A 49 7.26 7.86 -22.99
CA GLY A 49 7.77 9.21 -22.74
C GLY A 49 7.34 9.81 -21.41
N LYS A 50 8.35 10.10 -20.56
CA LYS A 50 8.34 10.92 -19.33
C LYS A 50 7.81 10.27 -18.06
N VAL A 51 8.23 9.05 -17.72
CA VAL A 51 8.41 8.76 -16.28
C VAL A 51 9.68 9.46 -15.82
N ILE A 52 9.55 10.75 -15.52
CA ILE A 52 10.58 11.54 -14.88
C ILE A 52 10.76 10.90 -13.49
N MET A 53 11.93 10.32 -13.23
CA MET A 53 12.29 9.94 -11.87
C MET A 53 12.00 11.13 -10.95
N SER A 54 11.30 10.89 -9.84
CA SER A 54 11.17 11.91 -8.82
C SER A 54 12.59 12.41 -8.47
N PRO A 55 12.85 13.73 -8.49
CA PRO A 55 14.15 14.33 -8.17
C PRO A 55 14.67 13.97 -6.77
N LEU A 56 13.84 13.29 -5.96
CA LEU A 56 14.09 12.87 -4.58
C LEU A 56 14.64 11.43 -4.46
N ASN A 57 15.07 10.80 -5.56
CA ASN A 57 15.60 9.43 -5.56
C ASN A 57 16.96 9.34 -4.84
N ASN A 58 16.92 9.10 -3.53
CA ASN A 58 18.11 8.89 -2.68
C ASN A 58 18.48 7.41 -2.49
N TYR A 59 17.80 6.47 -3.15
CA TYR A 59 17.81 5.05 -2.78
C TYR A 59 19.00 4.24 -3.35
N THR A 60 19.48 4.58 -4.54
CA THR A 60 20.69 3.99 -5.15
C THR A 60 21.96 4.78 -4.82
N GLY A 61 21.83 5.88 -4.08
CA GLY A 61 22.91 6.86 -3.85
C GLY A 61 23.26 7.71 -5.09
N TYR A 62 22.74 7.37 -6.27
CA TYR A 62 22.92 8.15 -7.50
C TYR A 62 21.57 8.53 -8.13
N MET A 63 21.57 9.65 -8.84
CA MET A 63 20.44 10.11 -9.65
C MET A 63 20.88 10.29 -11.08
N TRP A 64 19.97 10.13 -12.04
CA TRP A 64 20.24 10.47 -13.43
C TRP A 64 19.09 11.25 -14.05
N GLU A 65 19.41 12.10 -15.02
CA GLU A 65 18.44 12.89 -15.77
C GLU A 65 18.90 12.95 -17.24
N GLN A 66 17.93 13.04 -18.15
CA GLN A 66 18.22 13.22 -19.58
C GLN A 66 17.60 14.51 -20.07
N ASP A 67 18.43 15.39 -20.63
CA ASP A 67 18.02 16.60 -21.34
C ASP A 67 18.45 16.49 -22.80
N GLY A 68 17.47 16.24 -23.69
CA GLY A 68 17.74 15.96 -25.10
C GLY A 68 18.63 14.72 -25.28
N ASP A 69 19.81 14.91 -25.84
CA ASP A 69 20.80 13.86 -26.11
C ASP A 69 21.91 13.78 -25.04
N LEU A 70 21.73 14.47 -23.91
CA LEU A 70 22.67 14.49 -22.80
C LEU A 70 22.09 13.80 -21.57
N ILE A 71 22.72 12.73 -21.11
CA ILE A 71 22.42 12.08 -19.83
C ILE A 71 23.42 12.54 -18.78
N THR A 72 22.92 12.98 -17.63
CA THR A 72 23.75 13.35 -16.47
C THR A 72 23.48 12.41 -15.33
N ILE A 73 24.50 11.73 -14.82
CA ILE A 73 24.45 10.85 -13.64
C ILE A 73 25.24 11.52 -12.52
N LYS A 74 24.64 11.67 -11.34
CA LYS A 74 25.25 12.27 -10.15
C LYS A 74 25.24 11.27 -9.01
N TYR A 75 26.40 11.01 -8.41
CA TYR A 75 26.54 10.14 -7.23
C TYR A 75 27.32 10.88 -6.13
N SER A 76 26.88 10.71 -4.88
CA SER A 76 27.58 11.22 -3.70
C SER A 76 28.04 10.05 -2.84
N SER A 77 29.36 9.86 -2.78
CA SER A 77 29.99 8.79 -2.02
C SER A 77 30.10 9.14 -0.53
N PRO A 78 29.95 8.16 0.38
CA PRO A 78 30.30 8.35 1.78
C PRO A 78 31.81 8.53 2.01
N TYR A 79 32.64 8.07 1.07
CA TYR A 79 34.12 8.14 1.12
C TYR A 79 34.68 8.92 -0.08
N ASP A 80 35.93 9.37 0.00
CA ASP A 80 36.57 10.06 -1.13
C ASP A 80 36.75 9.09 -2.32
N LEU A 81 36.45 9.57 -3.52
CA LEU A 81 36.44 8.76 -4.75
C LEU A 81 37.85 8.63 -5.35
N VAL A 82 38.20 7.43 -5.81
CA VAL A 82 39.47 7.15 -6.49
C VAL A 82 39.22 6.89 -7.98
N GLU A 83 39.87 7.65 -8.86
CA GLU A 83 39.66 7.59 -10.33
C GLU A 83 39.88 6.19 -10.96
N LYS A 84 40.69 5.34 -10.32
CA LYS A 84 41.04 4.01 -10.85
C LYS A 84 39.88 3.01 -10.87
N GLU A 85 38.74 3.36 -10.29
CA GLU A 85 37.57 2.48 -10.13
C GLU A 85 36.42 2.87 -11.07
N ILE A 86 36.70 3.66 -12.11
CA ILE A 86 35.69 4.15 -13.06
C ILE A 86 36.07 3.72 -14.47
N GLU A 87 35.38 2.70 -14.96
CA GLU A 87 35.49 2.26 -16.34
C GLU A 87 34.20 2.58 -17.08
N ILE A 88 34.27 3.46 -18.08
CA ILE A 88 33.14 3.80 -18.94
C ILE A 88 33.59 3.58 -20.37
N ASN A 89 32.77 2.87 -21.14
CA ASN A 89 32.98 2.67 -22.57
C ASN A 89 31.66 2.87 -23.34
N GLU A 90 31.71 2.63 -24.65
CA GLU A 90 30.56 2.82 -25.54
C GLU A 90 29.32 1.97 -25.19
N ASN A 91 29.50 0.81 -24.55
CA ASN A 91 28.44 -0.17 -24.33
C ASN A 91 28.18 -0.48 -22.84
N SER A 92 29.10 -0.13 -21.94
CA SER A 92 28.98 -0.45 -20.52
C SER A 92 29.63 0.58 -19.62
N ILE A 93 29.25 0.48 -18.35
CA ILE A 93 29.87 1.13 -17.21
C ILE A 93 30.24 0.07 -16.18
N ASP A 94 31.37 0.25 -15.55
CA ASP A 94 31.76 -0.46 -14.35
C ASP A 94 32.35 0.54 -13.36
N THR A 95 31.61 0.76 -12.27
CA THR A 95 32.01 1.61 -11.16
C THR A 95 31.56 0.97 -9.86
N GLN A 96 32.09 1.44 -8.74
CA GLN A 96 31.66 0.97 -7.42
C GLN A 96 30.16 1.19 -7.08
N PHE A 97 29.45 2.09 -7.78
CA PHE A 97 28.05 2.43 -7.48
C PHE A 97 27.07 2.11 -8.61
N LEU A 98 27.58 1.94 -9.83
CA LEU A 98 26.79 1.67 -11.03
C LEU A 98 27.62 0.79 -11.97
N ALA A 99 27.11 -0.38 -12.31
CA ALA A 99 27.76 -1.29 -13.24
C ALA A 99 26.71 -1.95 -14.14
N GLY A 100 27.02 -2.16 -15.41
CA GLY A 100 26.13 -2.83 -16.33
C GLY A 100 26.27 -2.35 -17.77
N ILE A 101 25.40 -2.89 -18.61
CA ILE A 101 25.35 -2.61 -20.05
C ILE A 101 24.38 -1.46 -20.25
N TRP A 102 24.83 -0.41 -20.93
CA TRP A 102 24.00 0.74 -21.27
C TRP A 102 22.77 0.33 -22.08
N TYR A 103 21.70 1.11 -21.94
CA TYR A 103 20.50 0.95 -22.76
C TYR A 103 20.83 0.99 -24.26
N ASP A 104 21.61 1.97 -24.70
CA ASP A 104 22.10 2.05 -26.07
C ASP A 104 23.57 2.54 -26.11
N LYS A 105 24.13 2.72 -27.30
CA LYS A 105 25.52 3.16 -27.47
C LYS A 105 25.73 4.59 -26.98
N VAL A 106 26.75 4.77 -26.14
CA VAL A 106 27.25 6.08 -25.74
C VAL A 106 28.22 6.60 -26.79
N LYS A 107 27.95 7.79 -27.34
CA LYS A 107 28.81 8.44 -28.36
C LYS A 107 30.04 9.06 -27.74
N GLN A 108 29.85 9.78 -26.64
CA GLN A 108 30.90 10.45 -25.88
C GLN A 108 30.55 10.40 -24.41
N HIS A 109 31.57 10.36 -23.56
CA HIS A 109 31.39 10.38 -22.12
C HIS A 109 32.49 11.22 -21.49
N GLU A 110 32.13 11.92 -20.42
CA GLU A 110 33.06 12.57 -19.52
C GLU A 110 32.64 12.30 -18.08
N TYR A 111 33.58 12.38 -17.15
CA TYR A 111 33.25 12.40 -15.73
C TYR A 111 34.11 13.43 -15.00
N LYS A 112 33.57 13.98 -13.92
CA LYS A 112 34.22 14.94 -13.04
C LYS A 112 34.06 14.49 -11.60
N ILE A 113 35.18 14.38 -10.88
CA ILE A 113 35.21 14.08 -9.45
C ILE A 113 35.50 15.36 -8.69
N ASN A 114 34.59 15.73 -7.78
CA ASN A 114 34.74 16.87 -6.87
C ASN A 114 34.65 16.36 -5.43
N GLY A 115 35.79 15.89 -4.90
CA GLY A 115 35.86 15.27 -3.58
C GLY A 115 35.06 13.96 -3.51
N ARG A 116 33.90 14.02 -2.87
CA ARG A 116 32.99 12.85 -2.70
C ARG A 116 31.91 12.74 -3.76
N GLN A 117 31.81 13.72 -4.65
CA GLN A 117 30.81 13.73 -5.70
C GLN A 117 31.43 13.37 -7.03
N ILE A 118 30.74 12.53 -7.79
CA ILE A 118 31.03 12.27 -9.19
C ILE A 118 29.83 12.68 -10.03
N THR A 119 30.12 13.37 -11.12
CA THR A 119 29.16 13.64 -12.18
C THR A 119 29.68 12.97 -13.45
N ILE A 120 28.90 12.07 -14.02
CA ILE A 120 29.15 11.43 -15.31
C ILE A 120 28.18 12.06 -16.31
N THR A 121 28.70 12.50 -17.45
CA THR A 121 27.93 13.05 -18.54
C THR A 121 28.09 12.14 -19.76
N LEU A 122 26.98 11.70 -20.35
CA LEU A 122 26.96 10.83 -21.53
C LEU A 122 26.24 11.56 -22.67
N GLN A 123 26.88 11.61 -23.83
CA GLN A 123 26.25 11.98 -25.09
C GLN A 123 25.66 10.73 -25.73
N VAL A 124 24.34 10.71 -25.91
CA VAL A 124 23.60 9.55 -26.42
C VAL A 124 22.83 9.90 -27.70
N GLU A 125 22.08 8.95 -28.24
CA GLU A 125 21.16 9.20 -29.35
C GLU A 125 19.73 8.85 -28.93
N GLY A 126 18.82 9.80 -29.13
CA GLY A 126 17.41 9.64 -28.76
C GLY A 126 17.21 9.57 -27.24
N PHE A 127 15.95 9.35 -26.87
CA PHE A 127 15.53 9.22 -25.47
C PHE A 127 15.83 7.81 -24.94
N TRP A 128 16.36 7.72 -23.72
CA TRP A 128 16.59 6.46 -23.02
C TRP A 128 15.52 6.28 -21.94
N PRO A 129 14.63 5.27 -22.05
CA PRO A 129 13.61 4.99 -21.03
C PRO A 129 14.21 4.36 -19.76
N ILE A 130 15.38 3.72 -19.89
CA ILE A 130 16.14 3.11 -18.78
C ILE A 130 17.63 3.41 -18.97
N LEU A 131 18.43 3.31 -17.89
CA LEU A 131 19.86 3.61 -17.96
C LEU A 131 20.69 2.36 -18.28
N ILE A 132 20.40 1.27 -17.58
CA ILE A 132 21.12 -0.01 -17.68
C ILE A 132 20.14 -1.08 -18.12
N ARG A 133 20.47 -1.78 -19.21
CA ARG A 133 19.66 -2.89 -19.71
C ARG A 133 20.12 -4.23 -19.15
N GLY A 134 21.43 -4.48 -19.15
CA GLY A 134 21.96 -5.82 -18.84
C GLY A 134 23.11 -5.83 -17.84
N GLY A 135 23.52 -7.03 -17.43
CA GLY A 135 24.58 -7.22 -16.44
C GLY A 135 24.08 -7.00 -15.01
N ASN A 136 24.74 -6.13 -14.26
CA ASN A 136 24.32 -5.77 -12.90
C ASN A 136 23.28 -4.64 -12.91
N MET A 137 22.15 -4.89 -13.56
CA MET A 137 21.10 -3.87 -13.78
C MET A 137 20.74 -3.12 -12.50
N ASP A 138 20.63 -1.80 -12.60
CA ASP A 138 20.26 -1.00 -11.44
C ASP A 138 18.78 -1.18 -11.09
N ILE A 139 18.46 -0.91 -9.82
CA ILE A 139 17.12 -1.17 -9.27
C ILE A 139 16.03 -0.31 -9.93
N HIS A 140 16.37 0.86 -10.49
CA HIS A 140 15.40 1.73 -11.15
C HIS A 140 15.15 1.25 -12.57
N SER A 141 16.20 0.94 -13.33
CA SER A 141 16.04 0.35 -14.67
C SER A 141 15.26 -0.97 -14.60
N ALA A 142 15.53 -1.82 -13.61
CA ALA A 142 14.76 -3.04 -13.39
C ALA A 142 13.28 -2.76 -13.08
N PHE A 143 12.98 -1.78 -12.23
CA PHE A 143 11.59 -1.40 -11.91
C PHE A 143 10.86 -0.81 -13.12
N GLN A 144 11.50 0.06 -13.90
CA GLN A 144 10.89 0.62 -15.11
C GLN A 144 10.67 -0.45 -16.19
N LEU A 145 11.65 -1.32 -16.38
CA LEU A 145 11.54 -2.43 -17.31
C LEU A 145 10.45 -3.42 -16.89
N SER A 146 10.25 -3.62 -15.57
CA SER A 146 9.14 -4.41 -15.03
C SER A 146 7.79 -3.85 -15.47
N ASN A 147 7.56 -2.55 -15.29
CA ASN A 147 6.32 -1.91 -15.71
C ASN A 147 6.11 -2.04 -17.23
N TYR A 148 7.18 -1.86 -18.02
CA TYR A 148 7.10 -2.07 -19.47
C TYR A 148 6.70 -3.48 -19.85
N CYS A 149 7.26 -4.50 -19.17
CA CYS A 149 6.90 -5.89 -19.39
C CYS A 149 5.40 -6.14 -19.16
N GLU A 150 4.80 -5.52 -18.14
CA GLU A 150 3.36 -5.61 -17.90
C GLU A 150 2.54 -5.02 -19.07
N ASP A 151 2.94 -3.86 -19.60
CA ASP A 151 2.26 -3.19 -20.72
C ASP A 151 2.27 -4.02 -22.01
N ILE A 152 3.34 -4.78 -22.25
CA ILE A 152 3.49 -5.63 -23.45
C ILE A 152 3.00 -7.08 -23.23
N GLY A 153 2.38 -7.37 -22.08
CA GLY A 153 1.83 -8.69 -21.74
C GLY A 153 2.87 -9.76 -21.35
N MET A 154 4.08 -9.35 -20.98
CA MET A 154 5.17 -10.20 -20.50
C MET A 154 5.20 -10.24 -18.96
N HIS A 155 4.09 -10.67 -18.37
CA HIS A 155 3.84 -10.60 -16.93
C HIS A 155 4.83 -11.39 -16.06
N GLU A 156 5.32 -12.54 -16.56
CA GLU A 156 6.27 -13.36 -15.79
C GLU A 156 7.63 -12.66 -15.67
N GLU A 157 8.12 -12.10 -16.77
CA GLU A 157 9.37 -11.34 -16.81
C GLU A 157 9.26 -10.03 -16.03
N GLY A 158 8.12 -9.35 -16.17
CA GLY A 158 7.79 -8.16 -15.38
C GLY A 158 7.87 -8.44 -13.89
N LEU A 159 7.28 -9.54 -13.43
CA LEU A 159 7.31 -9.95 -12.03
C LEU A 159 8.74 -10.28 -11.54
N ILE A 160 9.56 -10.96 -12.34
CA ILE A 160 10.97 -11.25 -12.00
C ILE A 160 11.75 -9.94 -11.76
N LEU A 161 11.59 -8.97 -12.65
CA LEU A 161 12.25 -7.65 -12.53
C LEU A 161 11.74 -6.85 -11.34
N LEU A 162 10.44 -6.93 -11.06
CA LEU A 162 9.84 -6.26 -9.92
C LEU A 162 10.40 -6.80 -8.61
N LYS A 163 10.44 -8.14 -8.47
CA LYS A 163 11.04 -8.83 -7.33
C LYS A 163 12.52 -8.49 -7.19
N TYR A 164 13.28 -8.51 -8.29
CA TYR A 164 14.69 -8.09 -8.30
C TYR A 164 14.86 -6.68 -7.71
N SER A 165 14.04 -5.73 -8.15
CA SER A 165 14.08 -4.35 -7.68
C SER A 165 13.71 -4.25 -6.20
N ALA A 166 12.67 -4.96 -5.76
CA ALA A 166 12.19 -4.95 -4.37
C ALA A 166 13.19 -5.59 -3.38
N MET A 167 13.86 -6.68 -3.77
CA MET A 167 14.89 -7.32 -2.95
C MET A 167 16.11 -6.42 -2.75
N ARG A 168 16.40 -5.56 -3.73
CA ARG A 168 17.47 -4.56 -3.67
C ARG A 168 17.00 -3.19 -3.16
N TYR A 169 15.90 -3.16 -2.41
CA TYR A 169 15.40 -1.98 -1.69
C TYR A 169 14.94 -0.83 -2.60
N HIS A 170 14.38 -1.13 -3.78
CA HIS A 170 13.64 -0.12 -4.53
C HIS A 170 12.46 0.40 -3.69
N PRO A 171 12.23 1.72 -3.58
CA PRO A 171 11.26 2.30 -2.65
C PRO A 171 9.80 1.94 -2.94
N GLN A 172 9.46 1.72 -4.21
CA GLN A 172 8.08 1.51 -4.66
C GLN A 172 7.80 0.05 -5.05
N ALA A 173 8.84 -0.75 -5.33
CA ALA A 173 8.65 -2.10 -5.85
C ALA A 173 7.96 -3.05 -4.84
N PRO A 174 8.31 -3.03 -3.54
CA PRO A 174 7.61 -3.85 -2.56
C PRO A 174 6.12 -3.47 -2.46
N LEU A 175 5.77 -2.19 -2.58
CA LEU A 175 4.36 -1.76 -2.53
C LEU A 175 3.56 -2.33 -3.72
N ALA A 176 4.13 -2.32 -4.92
CA ALA A 176 3.51 -2.93 -6.10
C ALA A 176 3.33 -4.44 -5.93
N LEU A 177 4.34 -5.14 -5.40
CA LEU A 177 4.25 -6.58 -5.13
C LEU A 177 3.21 -6.90 -4.06
N ALA A 178 3.08 -6.07 -3.02
CA ALA A 178 2.05 -6.24 -2.01
C ALA A 178 0.64 -6.09 -2.61
N ALA A 179 0.44 -5.14 -3.51
CA ALA A 179 -0.83 -4.97 -4.22
C ALA A 179 -1.16 -6.18 -5.11
N LEU A 180 -0.19 -6.67 -5.88
CA LEU A 180 -0.33 -7.87 -6.71
C LEU A 180 -0.65 -9.12 -5.86
N ALA A 181 0.01 -9.27 -4.72
CA ALA A 181 -0.26 -10.38 -3.79
C ALA A 181 -1.70 -10.31 -3.26
N LEU A 182 -2.21 -9.13 -2.91
CA LEU A 182 -3.61 -8.96 -2.49
C LEU A 182 -4.61 -9.25 -3.60
N GLN A 183 -4.34 -8.88 -4.86
CA GLN A 183 -5.18 -9.26 -5.99
C GLN A 183 -5.26 -10.78 -6.15
N LYS A 184 -4.16 -11.48 -5.88
CA LYS A 184 -4.07 -12.94 -5.84
C LYS A 184 -4.60 -13.56 -4.53
N GLN A 185 -5.15 -12.75 -3.62
CA GLN A 185 -5.64 -13.16 -2.30
C GLN A 185 -4.56 -13.81 -1.42
N ASN A 186 -3.29 -13.50 -1.67
CA ASN A 186 -2.15 -13.97 -0.88
C ASN A 186 -1.76 -12.93 0.17
N THR A 187 -2.48 -12.92 1.28
CA THR A 187 -2.25 -11.94 2.37
C THR A 187 -0.88 -12.10 3.03
N GLN A 188 -0.33 -13.32 3.12
CA GLN A 188 0.98 -13.57 3.72
C GLN A 188 2.09 -12.90 2.91
N GLU A 189 2.09 -13.10 1.59
CA GLU A 189 3.03 -12.46 0.68
C GLU A 189 2.85 -10.94 0.67
N ALA A 190 1.61 -10.43 0.75
CA ALA A 190 1.36 -9.00 0.86
C ALA A 190 1.98 -8.39 2.12
N LEU A 191 1.78 -9.04 3.28
CA LEU A 191 2.38 -8.62 4.55
C LEU A 191 3.91 -8.67 4.52
N TYR A 192 4.48 -9.70 3.88
CA TYR A 192 5.92 -9.77 3.63
C TYR A 192 6.41 -8.55 2.85
N TRP A 193 5.81 -8.24 1.70
CA TRP A 193 6.22 -7.09 0.91
C TRP A 193 5.99 -5.75 1.62
N TYR A 194 4.92 -5.63 2.42
CA TYR A 194 4.72 -4.47 3.28
C TYR A 194 5.83 -4.32 4.31
N SER A 195 6.27 -5.41 4.96
CA SER A 195 7.38 -5.37 5.93
C SER A 195 8.69 -4.79 5.36
N ARG A 196 8.85 -4.85 4.03
CA ARG A 196 10.01 -4.31 3.30
C ARG A 196 9.86 -2.87 2.85
N CYS A 197 8.68 -2.28 2.95
CA CYS A 197 8.46 -0.89 2.57
C CYS A 197 9.03 0.04 3.66
N GLU A 198 9.97 0.93 3.32
CA GLU A 198 10.42 1.97 4.27
C GLU A 198 9.27 2.87 4.74
N THR A 199 8.31 3.09 3.84
CA THR A 199 7.09 3.84 4.12
C THR A 199 6.26 3.22 5.23
N THR A 200 6.43 1.94 5.61
CA THR A 200 5.71 1.40 6.79
C THR A 200 6.07 2.12 8.07
N ARG A 201 7.30 2.66 8.17
CA ARG A 201 7.75 3.34 9.39
C ARG A 201 7.22 4.77 9.50
N THR A 202 6.84 5.38 8.39
CA THR A 202 6.48 6.80 8.31
C THR A 202 5.04 7.03 7.87
N SER A 203 4.47 6.14 7.06
CA SER A 203 3.12 6.20 6.51
C SER A 203 2.13 5.51 7.42
N LYS A 204 1.39 6.35 8.16
CA LYS A 204 0.29 5.92 9.03
C LYS A 204 -0.78 5.12 8.29
N GLN A 205 -1.07 5.45 7.03
CA GLN A 205 -2.03 4.72 6.21
C GLN A 205 -1.55 3.30 5.90
N LEU A 206 -0.25 3.13 5.69
CA LEU A 206 0.31 1.82 5.43
C LEU A 206 0.33 0.97 6.72
N ILE A 207 0.65 1.57 7.86
CA ILE A 207 0.54 0.92 9.17
C ILE A 207 -0.91 0.45 9.42
N LEU A 208 -1.90 1.32 9.15
CA LEU A 208 -3.31 0.98 9.28
C LEU A 208 -3.66 -0.22 8.41
N ARG A 209 -3.25 -0.22 7.14
CA ARG A 209 -3.50 -1.32 6.21
C ARG A 209 -2.85 -2.62 6.66
N VAL A 210 -1.61 -2.59 7.14
CA VAL A 210 -0.94 -3.76 7.71
C VAL A 210 -1.70 -4.29 8.92
N ALA A 211 -2.09 -3.42 9.85
CA ALA A 211 -2.82 -3.82 11.04
C ALA A 211 -4.17 -4.47 10.67
N MET A 212 -4.90 -3.91 9.70
CA MET A 212 -6.15 -4.48 9.18
C MET A 212 -5.97 -5.88 8.63
N LEU A 213 -4.91 -6.14 7.86
CA LEU A 213 -4.63 -7.47 7.31
C LEU A 213 -4.29 -8.48 8.40
N LEU A 214 -3.63 -8.04 9.47
CA LEU A 214 -3.28 -8.90 10.60
C LEU A 214 -4.51 -9.32 11.45
N LEU A 215 -5.64 -8.60 11.37
CA LEU A 215 -6.85 -8.92 12.14
C LEU A 215 -7.41 -10.32 11.85
N ASP A 216 -7.12 -10.89 10.68
CA ASP A 216 -7.64 -12.20 10.25
C ASP A 216 -6.74 -13.39 10.60
N PHE A 217 -5.62 -13.13 11.29
CA PHE A 217 -4.66 -14.16 11.70
C PHE A 217 -4.87 -14.61 13.16
N GLY A 218 -3.88 -15.32 13.70
CA GLY A 218 -3.93 -15.89 15.05
C GLY A 218 -3.79 -14.84 16.15
N THR A 219 -3.76 -15.32 17.39
CA THR A 219 -3.65 -14.47 18.57
C THR A 219 -2.35 -13.67 18.62
N TYR A 220 -1.25 -14.24 18.12
CA TYR A 220 0.04 -13.54 18.07
C TYR A 220 -0.02 -12.31 17.15
N GLU A 221 -0.59 -12.46 15.95
CA GLU A 221 -0.76 -11.36 15.00
C GLU A 221 -1.78 -10.33 15.47
N ALA A 222 -2.81 -10.76 16.20
CA ALA A 222 -3.77 -9.87 16.85
C ALA A 222 -3.08 -8.89 17.83
N PHE A 223 -2.11 -9.35 18.63
CA PHE A 223 -1.33 -8.46 19.51
C PHE A 223 -0.46 -7.47 18.72
N ILE A 224 0.15 -7.90 17.61
CA ILE A 224 0.90 -6.98 16.73
C ILE A 224 -0.05 -5.93 16.14
N ALA A 225 -1.23 -6.35 15.66
CA ALA A 225 -2.24 -5.44 15.13
C ALA A 225 -2.70 -4.43 16.19
N GLU A 226 -2.99 -4.88 17.41
CA GLU A 226 -3.35 -3.99 18.53
C GLU A 226 -2.29 -2.91 18.74
N ASN A 227 -1.03 -3.33 18.87
CA ASN A 227 0.10 -2.43 19.11
C ASN A 227 0.27 -1.40 17.96
N LEU A 228 0.15 -1.84 16.70
CA LEU A 228 0.19 -0.94 15.54
C LEU A 228 -0.98 0.05 15.55
N LEU A 229 -2.19 -0.39 15.88
CA LEU A 229 -3.37 0.48 15.93
C LEU A 229 -3.29 1.51 17.07
N ILE A 230 -2.78 1.13 18.25
CA ILE A 230 -2.56 2.04 19.38
C ILE A 230 -1.63 3.18 18.97
N GLN A 231 -0.58 2.92 18.19
CA GLN A 231 0.33 3.96 17.69
C GLN A 231 -0.36 4.99 16.77
N LEU A 232 -1.46 4.60 16.12
CA LEU A 232 -2.20 5.48 15.21
C LEU A 232 -3.19 6.39 15.95
N VAL A 233 -3.64 6.02 17.16
CA VAL A 233 -4.63 6.78 17.94
C VAL A 233 -4.24 8.25 18.15
N PRO A 234 -3.00 8.61 18.54
CA PRO A 234 -2.60 10.01 18.69
C PRO A 234 -2.70 10.84 17.41
N SER A 235 -2.79 10.20 16.25
CA SER A 235 -2.90 10.86 14.95
C SER A 235 -4.34 11.26 14.61
N GLY A 236 -5.33 10.94 15.45
CA GLY A 236 -6.73 11.23 15.20
C GLY A 236 -7.40 10.34 14.16
N MET A 237 -6.75 9.24 13.75
CA MET A 237 -7.32 8.27 12.81
C MET A 237 -8.45 7.50 13.47
N SER A 238 -9.68 7.89 13.16
CA SER A 238 -10.90 7.28 13.71
C SER A 238 -11.02 5.78 13.37
N GLU A 239 -10.45 5.38 12.24
CA GLU A 239 -10.35 4.02 11.74
C GLU A 239 -9.51 3.14 12.66
N ALA A 240 -8.43 3.68 13.23
CA ALA A 240 -7.61 2.92 14.18
C ALA A 240 -8.41 2.55 15.44
N LEU A 241 -9.19 3.51 15.97
CA LEU A 241 -10.09 3.26 17.10
C LEU A 241 -11.20 2.26 16.73
N TYR A 242 -11.77 2.36 15.53
CA TYR A 242 -12.74 1.37 15.05
C TYR A 242 -12.14 -0.03 15.00
N TYR A 243 -10.96 -0.20 14.41
CA TYR A 243 -10.32 -1.51 14.31
C TYR A 243 -9.83 -2.05 15.66
N LEU A 244 -9.47 -1.20 16.63
CA LEU A 244 -9.24 -1.64 18.00
C LEU A 244 -10.51 -2.23 18.62
N GLY A 245 -11.63 -1.53 18.53
CA GLY A 245 -12.92 -2.04 19.01
C GLY A 245 -13.30 -3.37 18.34
N TYR A 246 -13.10 -3.48 17.02
CA TYR A 246 -13.34 -4.70 16.27
C TYR A 246 -12.43 -5.86 16.73
N LEU A 247 -11.13 -5.59 16.91
CA LEU A 247 -10.14 -6.58 17.35
C LEU A 247 -10.52 -7.17 18.71
N HIS A 248 -10.81 -6.32 19.69
CA HIS A 248 -11.20 -6.76 21.04
C HIS A 248 -12.52 -7.55 21.03
N MET A 249 -13.46 -7.20 20.14
CA MET A 249 -14.71 -7.93 19.99
C MET A 249 -14.51 -9.32 19.34
N LYS A 250 -13.57 -9.45 18.40
CA LYS A 250 -13.24 -10.71 17.71
C LYS A 250 -12.48 -11.70 18.60
N HIS A 251 -11.72 -11.18 19.56
CA HIS A 251 -10.85 -11.95 20.47
C HIS A 251 -11.25 -11.76 21.94
N PRO A 252 -12.47 -12.19 22.33
CA PRO A 252 -12.95 -11.99 23.69
C PRO A 252 -12.08 -12.77 24.69
N GLY A 253 -11.55 -12.07 25.69
CA GLY A 253 -10.74 -12.66 26.77
C GLY A 253 -9.23 -12.75 26.49
N ASP A 254 -8.78 -12.52 25.26
CA ASP A 254 -7.34 -12.41 24.95
C ASP A 254 -6.77 -11.06 25.42
N PHE A 255 -7.64 -10.06 25.54
CA PHE A 255 -7.32 -8.70 25.98
C PHE A 255 -8.05 -8.35 27.28
N ILE A 256 -7.36 -7.71 28.23
CA ILE A 256 -7.90 -7.38 29.55
C ILE A 256 -8.98 -6.29 29.42
N GLY A 257 -10.19 -6.52 29.95
CA GLY A 257 -11.26 -5.51 30.03
C GLY A 257 -12.07 -5.29 28.73
N SER A 258 -12.16 -6.32 27.88
CA SER A 258 -12.63 -6.20 26.48
C SER A 258 -13.96 -5.50 26.32
N ASP A 259 -15.00 -5.84 27.08
CA ASP A 259 -16.36 -5.40 26.74
C ASP A 259 -16.55 -3.88 26.91
N SER A 260 -16.07 -3.31 28.02
CA SER A 260 -16.13 -1.86 28.21
C SER A 260 -15.24 -1.10 27.22
N LEU A 261 -14.06 -1.67 26.90
CA LEU A 261 -13.14 -1.07 25.95
C LEU A 261 -13.68 -1.08 24.51
N VAL A 262 -14.37 -2.15 24.10
CA VAL A 262 -15.03 -2.25 22.78
C VAL A 262 -15.99 -1.08 22.59
N ILE A 263 -16.86 -0.84 23.58
CA ILE A 263 -17.85 0.24 23.54
C ILE A 263 -17.17 1.61 23.60
N GLU A 264 -16.13 1.76 24.42
CA GLU A 264 -15.36 2.98 24.51
C GLU A 264 -14.69 3.33 23.18
N TYR A 265 -14.00 2.39 22.55
CA TYR A 265 -13.34 2.60 21.25
C TYR A 265 -14.32 2.94 20.15
N PHE A 266 -15.44 2.20 20.04
CA PHE A 266 -16.47 2.54 19.06
C PHE A 266 -17.12 3.89 19.33
N THR A 267 -17.33 4.25 20.59
CA THR A 267 -17.87 5.57 20.96
C THR A 267 -16.90 6.69 20.56
N GLN A 268 -15.60 6.54 20.83
CA GLN A 268 -14.59 7.53 20.45
C GLN A 268 -14.47 7.64 18.92
N ALA A 269 -14.41 6.51 18.20
CA ALA A 269 -14.37 6.50 16.74
C ALA A 269 -15.63 7.15 16.13
N ALA A 270 -16.82 6.83 16.66
CA ALA A 270 -18.08 7.43 16.26
C ALA A 270 -18.09 8.95 16.49
N ASN A 271 -17.62 9.42 17.66
CA ASN A 271 -17.52 10.85 17.94
C ASN A 271 -16.56 11.57 16.99
N ASN A 272 -15.54 10.88 16.48
CA ASN A 272 -14.61 11.37 15.47
C ASN A 272 -15.14 11.23 14.03
N GLY A 273 -16.43 10.90 13.85
CA GLY A 273 -17.08 10.86 12.54
C GLY A 273 -16.94 9.52 11.79
N ASN A 274 -16.46 8.47 12.44
CA ASN A 274 -16.36 7.15 11.81
C ASN A 274 -17.74 6.50 11.67
N LEU A 275 -18.22 6.39 10.43
CA LEU A 275 -19.55 5.84 10.12
C LEU A 275 -19.68 4.35 10.49
N GLN A 276 -18.63 3.56 10.28
CA GLN A 276 -18.63 2.13 10.61
C GLN A 276 -18.70 1.91 12.12
N ALA A 277 -18.03 2.77 12.90
CA ALA A 277 -18.10 2.74 14.35
C ALA A 277 -19.49 3.14 14.85
N MET A 278 -20.14 4.16 14.26
CA MET A 278 -21.51 4.54 14.63
C MET A 278 -22.50 3.40 14.38
N ASP A 279 -22.42 2.75 13.20
CA ASP A 279 -23.29 1.62 12.87
C ASP A 279 -23.06 0.41 13.79
N THR A 280 -21.79 0.05 13.99
CA THR A 280 -21.41 -1.04 14.90
C THR A 280 -21.85 -0.76 16.33
N LEU A 281 -21.64 0.46 16.84
CA LEU A 281 -22.11 0.86 18.17
C LEU A 281 -23.63 0.79 18.28
N GLY A 282 -24.36 1.21 17.24
CA GLY A 282 -25.81 1.07 17.17
C GLY A 282 -26.25 -0.39 17.30
N LYS A 283 -25.61 -1.29 16.54
CA LYS A 283 -25.85 -2.74 16.62
C LYS A 283 -25.49 -3.33 17.99
N CYS A 284 -24.42 -2.87 18.63
CA CYS A 284 -24.07 -3.28 20.00
C CYS A 284 -25.20 -2.96 20.97
N TYR A 285 -25.76 -1.74 20.95
CA TYR A 285 -26.88 -1.35 21.80
C TYR A 285 -28.18 -2.09 21.46
N LEU A 286 -28.50 -2.30 20.18
CA LEU A 286 -29.69 -3.04 19.77
C LEU A 286 -29.71 -4.49 20.27
N ASN A 287 -28.53 -5.12 20.27
CA ASN A 287 -28.39 -6.55 20.56
C ASN A 287 -27.88 -6.84 21.98
N GLY A 288 -27.39 -5.83 22.70
CA GLY A 288 -26.76 -6.01 24.01
C GLY A 288 -25.39 -6.68 23.93
N ILE A 289 -24.59 -6.38 22.90
CA ILE A 289 -23.24 -6.94 22.71
C ILE A 289 -22.26 -6.01 23.43
N CYS A 290 -21.53 -6.55 24.42
CA CYS A 290 -20.57 -5.81 25.25
C CYS A 290 -21.16 -4.62 26.05
N VAL A 291 -22.48 -4.40 25.97
CA VAL A 291 -23.22 -3.33 26.64
C VAL A 291 -24.63 -3.78 26.99
N GLU A 292 -25.27 -3.15 27.97
CA GLU A 292 -26.69 -3.36 28.20
C GLU A 292 -27.51 -2.98 26.96
N LYS A 293 -28.50 -3.82 26.65
CA LYS A 293 -29.37 -3.62 25.51
C LYS A 293 -30.20 -2.35 25.67
N ASP A 294 -30.06 -1.44 24.71
CA ASP A 294 -30.80 -0.19 24.61
C ASP A 294 -31.26 0.00 23.16
N VAL A 295 -32.52 -0.37 22.91
CA VAL A 295 -33.09 -0.33 21.56
C VAL A 295 -33.23 1.11 21.06
N GLU A 296 -33.59 2.04 21.94
CA GLU A 296 -33.81 3.44 21.56
C GLU A 296 -32.49 4.06 21.12
N LYS A 297 -31.46 3.97 21.96
CA LYS A 297 -30.11 4.46 21.64
C LYS A 297 -29.51 3.79 20.41
N GLY A 298 -29.70 2.47 20.29
CA GLY A 298 -29.24 1.72 19.12
C GLY A 298 -29.90 2.22 17.83
N THR A 299 -31.22 2.42 17.82
CA THR A 299 -31.93 2.96 16.64
C THR A 299 -31.56 4.40 16.31
N GLU A 300 -31.30 5.24 17.32
CA GLU A 300 -30.87 6.63 17.12
C GLU A 300 -29.50 6.69 16.43
N LEU A 301 -28.53 5.90 16.92
CA LEU A 301 -27.19 5.81 16.34
C LEU A 301 -27.23 5.33 14.88
N LEU A 302 -28.03 4.29 14.59
CA LEU A 302 -28.19 3.78 13.23
C LEU A 302 -28.82 4.82 12.29
N LYS A 303 -29.86 5.53 12.72
CA LYS A 303 -30.47 6.61 11.91
C LYS A 303 -29.45 7.70 11.59
N LYS A 304 -28.69 8.14 12.60
CA LYS A 304 -27.65 9.15 12.43
C LYS A 304 -26.55 8.69 11.47
N ALA A 305 -26.13 7.43 11.56
CA ALA A 305 -25.15 6.84 10.65
C ALA A 305 -25.67 6.86 9.20
N GLY A 306 -26.93 6.46 8.98
CA GLY A 306 -27.57 6.50 7.67
C GLY A 306 -27.71 7.92 7.10
N GLU A 307 -28.12 8.89 7.93
CA GLU A 307 -28.21 10.29 7.53
C GLU A 307 -26.86 10.86 7.09
N LEU A 308 -25.79 10.58 7.85
CA LEU A 308 -24.44 11.03 7.50
C LEU A 308 -23.90 10.33 6.25
N ALA A 309 -24.18 9.04 6.08
CA ALA A 309 -23.80 8.30 4.87
C ALA A 309 -24.51 8.83 3.63
N MET A 310 -25.81 9.15 3.71
CA MET A 310 -26.54 9.79 2.61
C MET A 310 -25.95 11.16 2.27
N LYS A 311 -25.63 11.96 3.29
CA LYS A 311 -25.02 13.28 3.09
C LYS A 311 -23.68 13.18 2.36
N LEU A 312 -22.82 12.24 2.79
CA LEU A 312 -21.52 11.99 2.16
C LEU A 312 -21.66 11.60 0.68
N ILE A 313 -22.63 10.74 0.35
CA ILE A 313 -22.89 10.32 -1.03
C ILE A 313 -23.37 11.49 -1.88
N GLN A 314 -24.29 12.31 -1.34
CA GLN A 314 -24.82 13.47 -2.05
C GLN A 314 -23.74 14.52 -2.35
N GLU A 315 -22.89 14.84 -1.37
CA GLU A 315 -21.78 15.79 -1.53
C GLU A 315 -20.85 15.36 -2.68
N ASN A 316 -20.51 14.07 -2.77
CA ASN A 316 -19.67 13.56 -3.86
C ASN A 316 -20.36 13.64 -5.24
N HIS A 317 -21.68 13.51 -5.31
CA HIS A 317 -22.40 13.66 -6.57
C HIS A 317 -22.40 15.12 -7.06
N GLU A 318 -22.53 16.07 -6.14
CA GLU A 318 -22.50 17.51 -6.45
C GLU A 318 -21.10 17.99 -6.85
N GLU A 319 -20.03 17.42 -6.29
CA GLU A 319 -18.65 17.73 -6.71
C GLU A 319 -18.37 17.26 -8.15
N ASN A 320 -18.74 16.02 -8.51
CA ASN A 320 -18.51 15.48 -9.85
C ASN A 320 -19.35 16.15 -10.95
N GLU A 321 -20.50 16.75 -10.63
CA GLU A 321 -21.30 17.49 -11.62
C GLU A 321 -20.70 18.86 -12.00
N ASN A 322 -19.78 19.40 -11.17
CA ASN A 322 -19.16 20.71 -11.39
C ASN A 322 -17.83 20.66 -12.17
N ASP A 323 -17.24 19.48 -12.36
CA ASP A 323 -16.03 19.26 -13.16
C ASP A 323 -16.44 18.71 -14.56
N GLU A 324 -16.50 19.59 -15.57
CA GLU A 324 -17.00 19.28 -16.94
C GLU A 324 -16.10 18.35 -17.81
N GLU A 325 -15.09 17.69 -17.25
CA GLU A 325 -14.30 16.66 -17.94
C GLU A 325 -14.13 15.43 -17.05
N ILE A 326 -14.94 14.38 -17.24
CA ILE A 326 -14.78 13.11 -16.51
C ILE A 326 -14.62 11.95 -17.50
N GLU A 327 -13.38 11.48 -17.62
CA GLU A 327 -13.07 10.08 -17.96
C GLU A 327 -13.63 9.17 -16.85
N GLU A 328 -14.16 7.98 -17.18
CA GLU A 328 -14.82 7.05 -16.25
C GLU A 328 -14.05 6.87 -14.92
N GLU A 329 -14.42 7.63 -13.89
CA GLU A 329 -13.70 7.66 -12.61
C GLU A 329 -14.17 6.55 -11.67
N GLU A 330 -13.21 5.83 -11.10
CA GLU A 330 -13.42 4.78 -10.10
C GLU A 330 -14.12 5.35 -8.86
N VAL A 331 -15.24 4.74 -8.42
CA VAL A 331 -15.99 5.23 -7.24
C VAL A 331 -15.06 5.22 -6.02
N PRO A 332 -14.87 6.36 -5.32
CA PRO A 332 -13.98 6.41 -4.17
C PRO A 332 -14.39 5.37 -3.13
N GLU A 333 -13.42 4.65 -2.55
CA GLU A 333 -13.64 3.57 -1.57
C GLU A 333 -14.56 4.02 -0.42
N LYS A 334 -14.45 5.28 0.00
CA LYS A 334 -15.28 5.89 1.05
C LYS A 334 -16.76 5.93 0.67
N ILE A 335 -17.08 6.21 -0.60
CA ILE A 335 -18.45 6.25 -1.13
C ILE A 335 -19.00 4.83 -1.29
N SER A 336 -18.17 3.88 -1.74
CA SER A 336 -18.57 2.46 -1.78
C SER A 336 -18.96 1.96 -0.39
N LYS A 337 -18.11 2.21 0.62
CA LYS A 337 -18.38 1.83 2.02
C LYS A 337 -19.64 2.52 2.56
N ALA A 338 -19.87 3.79 2.24
CA ALA A 338 -21.08 4.50 2.66
C ALA A 338 -22.36 3.87 2.06
N LYS A 339 -22.32 3.44 0.80
CA LYS A 339 -23.43 2.74 0.14
C LYS A 339 -23.72 1.39 0.79
N GLU A 340 -22.68 0.59 1.07
CA GLU A 340 -22.82 -0.68 1.79
C GLU A 340 -23.41 -0.49 3.19
N LEU A 341 -22.91 0.51 3.92
CA LEU A 341 -23.42 0.87 5.24
C LEU A 341 -24.92 1.18 5.20
N LEU A 342 -25.38 1.99 4.23
CA LEU A 342 -26.80 2.32 4.11
C LEU A 342 -27.69 1.09 3.96
N ILE A 343 -27.24 0.10 3.19
CA ILE A 343 -27.97 -1.16 3.02
C ILE A 343 -28.06 -1.89 4.36
N ASP A 344 -26.94 -2.05 5.05
CA ASP A 344 -26.84 -2.80 6.30
C ASP A 344 -27.59 -2.11 7.46
N THR A 345 -27.44 -0.79 7.59
CA THR A 345 -28.20 0.03 8.54
C THR A 345 -29.72 -0.08 8.27
N SER A 346 -30.15 -0.08 7.01
CA SER A 346 -31.57 -0.23 6.63
C SER A 346 -32.12 -1.60 7.02
N ILE A 347 -31.36 -2.67 6.81
CA ILE A 347 -31.71 -4.03 7.24
C ILE A 347 -31.83 -4.08 8.77
N SER A 348 -30.84 -3.54 9.47
CA SER A 348 -30.79 -3.52 10.95
C SER A 348 -31.98 -2.76 11.55
N LEU A 349 -32.34 -1.61 10.99
CA LEU A 349 -33.52 -0.84 11.40
C LEU A 349 -34.83 -1.59 11.09
N GLY A 350 -34.92 -2.27 9.94
CA GLY A 350 -36.06 -3.11 9.59
C GLY A 350 -36.29 -4.26 10.57
N ILE A 351 -35.21 -4.96 10.96
CA ILE A 351 -35.24 -6.00 11.98
C ILE A 351 -35.69 -5.43 13.33
N ALA A 352 -35.09 -4.33 13.77
CA ALA A 352 -35.45 -3.69 15.03
C ALA A 352 -36.95 -3.29 15.07
N ALA A 353 -37.48 -2.75 13.98
CA ALA A 353 -38.89 -2.41 13.85
C ALA A 353 -39.79 -3.67 13.92
N ALA A 354 -39.45 -4.74 13.19
CA ALA A 354 -40.21 -5.99 13.20
C ALA A 354 -40.27 -6.64 14.58
N VAL A 355 -39.15 -6.65 15.32
CA VAL A 355 -39.09 -7.15 16.70
C VAL A 355 -39.92 -6.28 17.65
N GLY A 356 -39.89 -4.96 17.47
CA GLY A 356 -40.76 -4.02 18.21
C GLY A 356 -42.25 -4.26 17.96
N PHE A 357 -42.66 -4.47 16.70
CA PHE A 357 -44.06 -4.78 16.37
C PHE A 357 -44.49 -6.15 16.89
N GLY A 358 -43.64 -7.17 16.80
CA GLY A 358 -43.92 -8.52 17.30
C GLY A 358 -44.10 -8.56 18.82
N THR A 359 -43.27 -7.81 19.56
CA THR A 359 -43.38 -7.70 21.03
C THR A 359 -44.63 -6.95 21.45
N VAL A 360 -44.99 -5.83 20.80
CA VAL A 360 -46.24 -5.10 21.05
C VAL A 360 -47.49 -5.94 20.71
N PHE A 361 -47.43 -6.72 19.63
CA PHE A 361 -48.52 -7.62 19.24
C PHE A 361 -48.70 -8.77 20.25
N LEU A 362 -47.62 -9.38 20.72
CA LEU A 362 -47.66 -10.40 21.76
C LEU A 362 -48.09 -9.82 23.11
N PHE A 363 -47.64 -8.62 23.48
CA PHE A 363 -48.06 -7.95 24.71
C PHE A 363 -49.55 -7.64 24.71
N ARG A 364 -50.11 -7.14 23.59
CA ARG A 364 -51.55 -6.93 23.44
C ARG A 364 -52.34 -8.24 23.47
N LYS A 365 -51.78 -9.34 22.95
CA LYS A 365 -52.42 -10.65 22.92
C LYS A 365 -52.41 -11.37 24.27
N PHE A 366 -51.37 -11.18 25.09
CA PHE A 366 -51.20 -11.87 26.38
C PHE A 366 -51.63 -11.03 27.59
N PHE A 367 -51.55 -9.70 27.52
CA PHE A 367 -51.78 -8.80 28.66
C PHE A 367 -52.88 -7.75 28.42
N GLY A 368 -53.56 -7.80 27.27
CA GLY A 368 -54.73 -6.96 26.99
C GLY A 368 -56.02 -7.56 27.55
N LYS A 369 -56.40 -7.16 28.78
CA LYS A 369 -57.79 -7.07 29.23
C LYS A 369 -58.00 -5.81 30.04
#